data_AF-A0A7W1IHI4-F1
#
_entry.id   AF-A0A7W1IHI4-F1
#
_cell.length_a   1.000
_cell.length_b   1.000
_cell.length_c   1.000
_cell.angle_alpha   90.00
_cell.angle_beta   90.00
_cell.angle_gamma   90.00
#
_symmetry.space_group_name_H-M   'P 1'
#
loop_
_entity.id
_entity.type
_entity.pdbx_description
1 polymer ?
#
loop_
_entity_poly.entity_id
_entity_poly.type
_entity_poly.pdbx_seq_one_letter_code
_entity_poly.pdbx_strand_id
1 'polypeptide(L)'
;MNQTQRTLQEYRSTLPPAEVLTRARAFFSRHVSIYAAFIDREGPTFVSFRGQGGEELIIAVLERDGATLVTGSSYLFDSQIARFFTTLAPFEESELLLASAAPSAGAVTAGAT
;
A
#
# COMPACT_ATOMS: atom_id res chain seq x y z
N MET A 1 -9.35 22.17 5.41
CA MET A 1 -9.29 20.70 5.59
C MET A 1 -10.60 20.11 5.07
N ASN A 2 -10.58 19.53 3.87
CA ASN A 2 -11.78 18.97 3.24
C ASN A 2 -12.12 17.61 3.88
N GLN A 3 -13.41 17.30 4.02
CA GLN A 3 -13.89 16.09 4.68
C GLN A 3 -13.35 14.80 4.03
N THR A 4 -13.15 14.79 2.71
CA THR A 4 -12.50 13.71 1.96
C THR A 4 -11.09 13.38 2.46
N GLN A 5 -10.34 14.37 2.95
CA GLN A 5 -8.98 14.15 3.49
C GLN A 5 -8.99 13.52 4.88
N ARG A 6 -10.14 13.39 5.55
CA ARG A 6 -10.22 12.79 6.89
C ARG A 6 -10.52 11.31 6.89
N THR A 7 -11.11 10.79 5.82
CA THR A 7 -11.62 9.40 5.76
C THR A 7 -10.91 8.57 4.71
N LEU A 8 -10.00 9.17 3.94
CA LEU A 8 -9.27 8.54 2.86
C LEU A 8 -7.78 8.83 3.06
N GLN A 9 -6.98 7.76 3.09
CA GLN A 9 -5.53 7.81 3.23
C GLN A 9 -4.90 7.10 2.04
N GLU A 10 -3.78 7.63 1.55
CA GLU A 10 -3.03 7.07 0.43
C GLU A 10 -1.59 6.77 0.83
N TYR A 11 -1.04 5.68 0.28
CA TYR A 11 0.33 5.26 0.49
C TYR A 11 0.90 4.63 -0.78
N ARG A 12 2.16 4.91 -1.12
CA ARG A 12 2.84 4.29 -2.26
C ARG A 12 3.78 3.19 -1.76
N SER A 13 3.56 1.98 -2.27
CA SER A 13 4.31 0.78 -1.88
C SER A 13 5.07 0.21 -3.08
N THR A 14 6.25 -0.36 -2.84
CA THR A 14 6.99 -1.16 -3.83
C THR A 14 6.45 -2.58 -3.98
N LEU A 15 5.57 -3.03 -3.08
CA LEU A 15 4.99 -4.37 -3.12
C LEU A 15 3.98 -4.52 -4.28
N PRO A 16 3.86 -5.71 -4.87
CA PRO A 16 2.82 -6.01 -5.85
C PRO A 16 1.41 -5.82 -5.28
N PRO A 17 0.41 -5.39 -6.08
CA PRO A 17 -0.95 -5.14 -5.61
C PRO A 17 -1.59 -6.33 -4.88
N ALA A 18 -1.45 -7.53 -5.44
CA ALA A 18 -2.00 -8.77 -4.85
C ALA A 18 -1.37 -9.09 -3.48
N GLU A 19 -0.08 -8.78 -3.30
CA GLU A 19 0.61 -8.97 -2.03
C GLU A 19 0.10 -7.98 -0.98
N VAL A 20 -0.12 -6.72 -1.37
CA VAL A 20 -0.73 -5.71 -0.48
C VAL A 20 -2.10 -6.17 0.02
N LEU A 21 -2.97 -6.66 -0.86
CA LEU A 21 -4.30 -7.17 -0.47
C LEU A 21 -4.20 -8.41 0.43
N THR A 22 -3.25 -9.31 0.17
CA THR A 22 -2.99 -10.48 1.02
C THR A 22 -2.57 -10.05 2.43
N ARG A 23 -1.67 -9.07 2.53
CA ARG A 23 -1.24 -8.50 3.82
C ARG A 23 -2.38 -7.77 4.53
N ALA A 24 -3.23 -7.04 3.80
CA ALA A 24 -4.40 -6.37 4.37
C ALA A 24 -5.35 -7.37 5.03
N ARG A 25 -5.69 -8.48 4.36
CA ARG A 25 -6.50 -9.56 4.94
C ARG A 25 -5.90 -10.09 6.23
N ALA A 26 -4.61 -10.42 6.21
CA ALA A 26 -3.92 -10.94 7.38
C ALA A 26 -3.89 -9.93 8.54
N PHE A 27 -3.69 -8.64 8.25
CA PHE A 27 -3.60 -7.58 9.25
C PHE A 27 -4.94 -7.32 9.93
N PHE A 28 -5.99 -7.03 9.15
CA PHE A 28 -7.29 -6.63 9.70
C PHE A 28 -8.08 -7.81 10.29
N SER A 29 -7.86 -9.04 9.83
CA SER A 29 -8.53 -10.23 10.39
C SER A 29 -7.84 -10.84 11.63
N ARG A 30 -6.55 -10.57 11.88
CA ARG A 30 -5.81 -11.16 13.04
C ARG A 30 -5.84 -10.31 14.31
N HIS A 31 -6.00 -8.99 14.20
CA HIS A 31 -5.89 -8.12 15.38
C HIS A 31 -7.20 -8.12 16.21
N VAL A 32 -7.25 -9.04 17.19
CA VAL A 32 -8.30 -9.23 18.20
C VAL A 32 -8.34 -8.03 19.17
N SER A 33 -8.91 -6.92 18.71
CA SER A 33 -9.16 -5.73 19.52
C SER A 33 -10.58 -5.23 19.27
N ILE A 34 -10.99 -4.15 19.94
CA ILE A 34 -12.28 -3.44 19.75
C ILE A 34 -12.55 -2.98 18.30
N TYR A 35 -11.59 -3.19 17.39
CA TYR A 35 -11.61 -2.88 15.96
C TYR A 35 -11.45 -4.15 15.11
N ALA A 36 -11.95 -5.30 15.58
CA ALA A 36 -11.97 -6.51 14.76
C ALA A 36 -12.91 -6.30 13.56
N ALA A 37 -12.42 -6.54 12.35
CA ALA A 37 -13.19 -6.46 11.13
C ALA A 37 -13.05 -7.75 10.32
N PHE A 38 -14.17 -8.25 9.82
CA PHE A 38 -14.22 -9.47 9.01
C PHE A 38 -14.36 -9.12 7.54
N ILE A 39 -13.82 -9.95 6.66
CA ILE A 39 -13.94 -9.73 5.21
C ILE A 39 -15.43 -9.69 4.83
N ASP A 40 -15.85 -8.62 4.15
CA ASP A 40 -17.20 -8.47 3.61
C ASP A 40 -17.23 -8.80 2.12
N ARG A 41 -16.37 -8.13 1.32
CA ARG A 41 -16.21 -8.36 -0.12
C ARG A 41 -14.76 -8.26 -0.52
N GLU A 42 -14.45 -8.89 -1.64
CA GLU A 42 -13.12 -8.82 -2.25
C GLU A 42 -13.21 -8.85 -3.77
N GLY A 43 -12.21 -8.24 -4.39
CA GLY A 43 -11.97 -8.30 -5.82
C GLY A 43 -10.47 -8.22 -6.12
N PRO A 44 -10.09 -8.25 -7.40
CA PRO A 44 -8.68 -8.23 -7.81
C PRO A 44 -7.92 -6.99 -7.35
N THR A 45 -8.63 -5.88 -7.10
CA THR A 45 -8.07 -4.57 -6.78
C THR A 45 -8.52 -4.02 -5.42
N PHE A 46 -9.30 -4.78 -4.64
CA PHE A 46 -9.78 -4.30 -3.34
C PHE A 46 -10.16 -5.42 -2.38
N VAL A 47 -10.21 -5.08 -1.09
CA VAL A 47 -10.88 -5.85 -0.04
C VAL A 47 -11.63 -4.88 0.87
N SER A 48 -12.87 -5.22 1.22
CA SER A 48 -13.65 -4.52 2.23
C SER A 48 -13.83 -5.40 3.46
N PHE A 49 -13.90 -4.76 4.63
CA PHE A 49 -14.15 -5.42 5.89
C PHE A 49 -15.30 -4.73 6.63
N ARG A 50 -15.99 -5.52 7.46
CA ARG A 50 -17.09 -5.08 8.32
C ARG A 50 -16.77 -5.35 9.78
N GLY A 51 -16.85 -4.30 10.59
CA GLY A 51 -16.79 -4.39 12.05
C GLY A 51 -18.11 -4.88 12.65
N GLN A 52 -18.08 -5.28 13.93
CA GLN A 52 -19.28 -5.75 14.65
C GLN A 52 -20.40 -4.70 14.68
N GLY A 53 -20.04 -3.41 14.75
CA GLY A 53 -20.99 -2.30 14.75
C GLY A 53 -21.56 -1.93 13.38
N GLY A 54 -21.25 -2.70 12.33
CA GLY A 54 -21.61 -2.37 10.94
C GLY A 54 -20.66 -1.35 10.30
N GLU A 55 -19.55 -1.04 10.97
CA GLU A 55 -18.51 -0.13 10.51
C GLU A 55 -17.79 -0.72 9.31
N GLU A 56 -17.32 0.11 8.39
CA GLU A 56 -16.71 -0.34 7.14
C GLU A 56 -15.29 0.23 6.98
N LEU A 57 -14.40 -0.61 6.47
CA LEU A 57 -13.10 -0.18 5.97
C LEU A 57 -12.79 -0.87 4.65
N ILE A 58 -12.15 -0.14 3.74
CA ILE A 58 -11.85 -0.61 2.39
C ILE A 58 -10.38 -0.33 2.12
N ILE A 59 -9.66 -1.36 1.66
CA ILE A 59 -8.31 -1.22 1.10
C ILE A 59 -8.42 -1.47 -0.41
N ALA A 60 -8.03 -0.48 -1.20
CA ALA A 60 -7.94 -0.56 -2.65
C ALA A 60 -6.49 -0.41 -3.11
N VAL A 61 -6.16 -1.03 -4.23
CA VAL A 61 -4.83 -0.99 -4.84
C VAL A 61 -4.93 -0.68 -6.33
N LEU A 62 -3.98 0.12 -6.82
CA LEU A 62 -3.83 0.48 -8.22
C LEU A 62 -2.34 0.55 -8.56
N GLU A 63 -1.92 -0.07 -9.66
CA GLU A 63 -0.58 0.17 -10.20
C GLU A 63 -0.50 1.55 -10.84
N ARG A 64 0.47 2.34 -10.41
CA ARG A 64 0.64 3.73 -10.85
C ARG A 64 2.09 4.16 -10.72
N ASP A 65 2.66 4.70 -11.80
CA ASP A 65 4.01 5.29 -11.81
C ASP A 65 5.09 4.32 -11.28
N GLY A 66 5.01 3.04 -11.67
CA GLY A 66 5.95 1.99 -11.25
C GLY A 66 5.81 1.55 -9.78
N ALA A 67 4.78 2.00 -9.08
CA ALA A 67 4.47 1.66 -7.70
C ALA A 67 3.05 1.11 -7.56
N THR A 68 2.74 0.52 -6.41
CA THR A 68 1.36 0.27 -5.99
C THR A 68 0.86 1.45 -5.17
N LEU A 69 -0.10 2.20 -5.69
CA LEU A 69 -0.90 3.14 -4.90
C LEU A 69 -1.91 2.34 -4.08
N VAL A 70 -1.82 2.49 -2.76
CA VAL A 70 -2.71 1.86 -1.78
C VAL A 70 -3.60 2.95 -1.20
N THR A 71 -4.92 2.75 -1.29
CA THR A 71 -5.91 3.66 -0.72
C THR A 71 -6.66 2.95 0.39
N GLY A 72 -6.65 3.53 1.58
CA GLY A 72 -7.47 3.10 2.71
C GLY A 72 -8.61 4.08 2.91
N SER A 73 -9.84 3.58 3.00
CA SER A 73 -11.03 4.39 3.22
C SER A 73 -11.82 3.87 4.42
N SER A 74 -12.11 4.74 5.38
CA SER A 74 -12.97 4.43 6.53
C SER A 74 -13.42 5.70 7.26
N TYR A 75 -14.49 5.59 8.03
CA TYR A 75 -14.88 6.62 9.01
C TYR A 75 -14.30 6.41 10.40
N LEU A 76 -13.90 5.18 10.75
CA LEU A 76 -13.57 4.79 12.13
C LEU A 76 -12.26 4.01 12.27
N PHE A 77 -11.64 3.59 11.16
CA PHE A 77 -10.42 2.77 11.16
C PHE A 77 -9.15 3.55 10.77
N ASP A 78 -9.15 4.88 10.84
CA ASP A 78 -8.03 5.71 10.37
C ASP A 78 -6.69 5.36 11.01
N SER A 79 -6.67 5.11 12.33
CA SER A 79 -5.42 4.75 13.03
C SER A 79 -4.92 3.37 12.63
N GLN A 80 -5.83 2.44 12.34
CA GLN A 80 -5.51 1.07 11.92
C GLN A 80 -5.03 1.05 10.47
N ILE A 81 -5.60 1.87 9.60
CA ILE A 81 -5.13 2.10 8.23
C ILE A 81 -3.70 2.68 8.26
N ALA A 82 -3.47 3.74 9.04
CA ALA A 82 -2.15 4.34 9.18
C ALA A 82 -1.11 3.30 9.68
N ARG A 83 -1.48 2.48 10.67
CA ARG A 83 -0.63 1.40 11.18
C ARG A 83 -0.40 0.29 10.16
N PHE A 84 -1.39 -0.05 9.35
CA PHE A 84 -1.21 -1.02 8.27
C PHE A 84 -0.18 -0.49 7.25
N PHE A 85 -0.27 0.79 6.87
CA PHE A 85 0.67 1.39 5.92
C PHE A 85 2.13 1.36 6.39
N THR A 86 2.40 1.46 7.70
CA THR A 86 3.78 1.31 8.21
C THR A 86 4.35 -0.10 8.06
N THR A 87 3.52 -1.10 7.74
CA THR A 87 3.95 -2.48 7.47
C THR A 87 4.26 -2.75 5.99
N LEU A 88 3.97 -1.77 5.12
CA LEU A 88 4.25 -1.84 3.70
C LEU A 88 5.63 -1.27 3.41
N ALA A 89 6.31 -1.81 2.39
CA ALA A 89 7.60 -1.28 1.97
C ALA A 89 7.36 0.07 1.26
N PRO A 90 7.98 1.19 1.72
CA PRO A 90 7.76 2.50 1.12
C PRO A 90 8.30 2.53 -0.32
N PHE A 91 7.61 3.28 -1.18
CA PHE A 91 8.16 3.69 -2.48
C PHE A 91 8.83 5.05 -2.34
N GLU A 92 10.16 5.07 -2.30
CA GLU A 92 10.98 6.28 -2.27
C GLU A 92 11.37 6.66 -3.72
N GLU A 93 10.67 7.63 -4.31
CA GLU A 93 10.93 8.07 -5.69
C GLU A 93 12.35 8.69 -5.85
N SER A 94 12.88 9.28 -4.78
CA SER A 94 14.24 9.82 -4.74
C SER A 94 15.32 8.74 -4.81
N GLU A 95 15.12 7.57 -4.19
CA GLU A 95 16.11 6.49 -4.19
C GLU A 95 16.30 5.89 -5.59
N LEU A 96 15.21 5.77 -6.35
CA LEU A 96 15.22 5.33 -7.75
C LEU A 96 15.89 6.35 -8.68
N LEU A 97 15.67 7.65 -8.45
CA LEU A 97 16.32 8.71 -9.23
C LEU A 97 17.83 8.75 -8.98
N LEU A 98 18.27 8.54 -7.72
CA LEU A 98 19.69 8.38 -7.39
C LEU A 98 20.29 7.08 -7.96
N ALA A 99 19.57 5.96 -7.93
CA ALA A 99 20.02 4.69 -8.50
C ALA A 99 20.12 4.73 -10.04
N SER A 100 19.21 5.44 -10.71
CA SER A 100 19.22 5.66 -12.16
C SER A 100 20.37 6.59 -12.61
N ALA A 101 20.82 7.50 -11.74
CA ALA A 101 21.95 8.40 -11.99
C ALA A 101 23.33 7.75 -11.76
N ALA A 102 23.40 6.49 -11.30
CA ALA A 102 24.66 5.77 -11.17
C ALA A 102 25.24 5.46 -12.57
N PRO A 103 26.51 5.83 -12.86
CA PRO A 103 27.08 5.63 -14.18
C PRO A 103 27.22 4.13 -14.48
N SER A 104 26.79 3.73 -15.68
CA SER A 104 27.03 2.40 -16.22
C SER A 104 28.53 2.15 -16.32
N ALA A 105 29.05 1.31 -15.43
CA ALA A 105 30.45 0.93 -15.43
C ALA A 105 30.77 0.07 -16.67
N GLY A 106 31.44 0.69 -17.65
CA GLY A 106 32.48 0.04 -18.43
C GLY A 106 32.08 -0.63 -19.74
N ALA A 107 31.85 0.16 -20.79
CA ALA A 107 32.26 -0.24 -22.13
C ALA A 107 33.67 0.32 -22.38
N VAL A 108 34.70 -0.44 -22.00
CA VAL A 108 36.05 -0.22 -22.55
C VAL A 108 36.35 -1.35 -23.53
N THR A 109 36.05 -1.07 -24.79
CA THR A 109 36.64 -1.80 -25.91
C THR A 109 38.09 -1.34 -26.02
N ALA A 110 39.03 -2.18 -25.60
CA ALA A 110 40.44 -1.99 -25.93
C ALA A 110 40.85 -3.09 -26.93
N GLY A 111 40.80 -2.73 -28.20
CA GLY A 111 41.57 -3.38 -29.27
C GLY A 111 42.91 -2.66 -29.49
N ALA A 112 43.80 -3.34 -30.22
CA ALA A 112 45.20 -3.02 -30.53
C ALA A 112 46.18 -3.31 -29.37
N THR A 113 47.24 -4.10 -29.53
CA THR A 113 48.03 -4.45 -30.74
C THR A 113 48.70 -5.80 -30.54
#